data_AF-A0A8S2X1C6-F1
#
_entry.id   AF-A0A8S2X1C6-F1
#
_cell.length_a   1.000
_cell.length_b   1.000
_cell.length_c   1.000
_cell.angle_alpha   90.00
_cell.angle_beta   90.00
_cell.angle_gamma   90.00
#
_symmetry.space_group_name_H-M   'P 1'
#
loop_
_entity.id
_entity.type
_entity.pdbx_description
1 polymer ?
#
loop_
_entity_poly.entity_id
_entity_poly.type
_entity_poly.pdbx_seq_one_letter_code
_entity_poly.pdbx_strand_id
1 'polypeptide(L)'
;YIRQSTTDQSITTVPAIMIDEKRNLVQDLTLNSRYYTVTNDRIEYGKMPPTDKYIVSFTYVSLNNTDGQFYISYLRSNLNWKTRYNLMLYNDGEKQQKTVLIGYADIRNNGVDSVVIESAELFGGDVNIRLNSPQQQYSTEYNRNPAASLTVNLAAASTFAPSISSAEELAGVYVFNIDKPFTIESKTNYVLPMLQPIVQVERYASISKAFDKFNTRTRGKAQRSYRLRSNQFLAKGSVILRESDRLVGESTWPDIAANDSYEFSIGTDPDIVYKENVTLLSTDKAMEQR
;
A
#
# COMPACT_ATOMS: atom_id res chain seq x y z
N TYR A 1 -20.84 -19.50 30.91
CA TYR A 1 -20.49 -20.77 31.55
C TYR A 1 -19.25 -21.34 30.90
N ILE A 2 -18.49 -22.16 31.63
CA ILE A 2 -17.30 -22.85 31.13
C ILE A 2 -17.47 -24.34 31.31
N ARG A 3 -17.14 -25.12 30.28
CA ARG A 3 -17.11 -26.58 30.35
C ARG A 3 -15.83 -27.06 31.01
N GLN A 4 -15.96 -27.82 32.09
CA GLN A 4 -14.87 -28.48 32.79
C GLN A 4 -15.05 -30.00 32.65
N SER A 5 -13.96 -30.71 32.31
CA SER A 5 -13.93 -32.17 32.38
C SER A 5 -13.66 -32.57 33.81
N THR A 6 -14.54 -33.38 34.37
CA THR A 6 -14.27 -34.07 35.64
C THR A 6 -13.39 -35.28 35.40
N THR A 7 -12.83 -35.83 36.47
CA THR A 7 -11.99 -37.05 36.47
C THR A 7 -12.72 -38.25 35.85
N ASP A 8 -14.05 -38.28 35.96
CA ASP A 8 -14.91 -39.34 35.42
C ASP A 8 -15.36 -39.06 33.96
N GLN A 9 -14.69 -38.15 33.26
CA GLN A 9 -15.02 -37.70 31.90
C GLN A 9 -16.42 -37.08 31.74
N SER A 10 -17.14 -36.82 32.83
CA SER A 10 -18.39 -36.06 32.77
C SER A 10 -18.09 -34.57 32.56
N ILE A 11 -18.86 -33.91 31.70
CA ILE A 11 -18.73 -32.48 31.42
C ILE A 11 -19.66 -31.72 32.36
N THR A 12 -19.09 -30.87 33.21
CA THR A 12 -19.84 -29.94 34.06
C THR A 12 -19.68 -28.52 33.56
N THR A 13 -20.72 -27.70 33.73
CA THR A 13 -20.70 -26.28 33.38
C THR A 13 -20.60 -25.43 34.64
N VAL A 14 -19.64 -24.50 34.64
CA VAL A 14 -19.37 -23.61 35.78
C VAL A 14 -19.71 -22.17 35.41
N PRO A 15 -20.42 -21.41 36.28
CA PRO A 15 -20.67 -19.99 36.03
C PRO A 15 -19.34 -19.21 36.04
N ALA A 16 -19.18 -18.35 35.04
CA ALA A 16 -17.98 -17.54 34.87
C ALA A 16 -18.30 -16.24 34.14
N ILE A 17 -17.46 -15.23 34.36
CA ILE A 17 -17.53 -13.93 33.68
C ILE A 17 -16.34 -13.82 32.74
N MET A 18 -16.59 -13.36 31.52
CA MET A 18 -15.53 -13.02 30.56
C MET A 18 -14.90 -11.68 30.94
N ILE A 19 -13.59 -11.69 31.14
CA ILE A 19 -12.80 -10.52 31.53
C ILE A 19 -12.11 -9.91 30.31
N ASP A 20 -11.58 -10.74 29.41
CA ASP A 20 -10.94 -10.32 28.15
C ASP A 20 -11.27 -11.32 27.04
N GLU A 21 -12.11 -10.91 26.09
CA GLU A 21 -12.55 -11.73 24.97
C GLU A 21 -11.40 -12.06 23.99
N LYS A 22 -10.41 -11.16 23.82
CA LYS A 22 -9.31 -11.41 22.87
C LYS A 22 -8.38 -12.52 23.34
N ARG A 23 -8.23 -12.66 24.65
CA ARG A 23 -7.39 -13.68 25.28
C ARG A 23 -8.19 -14.85 25.83
N ASN A 24 -9.51 -14.83 25.66
CA ASN A 24 -10.46 -15.72 26.34
C ASN A 24 -10.18 -15.86 27.84
N LEU A 25 -9.85 -14.74 28.49
CA LEU A 25 -9.64 -14.70 29.93
C LEU A 25 -10.99 -14.67 30.63
N VAL A 26 -11.20 -15.60 31.53
CA VAL A 26 -12.44 -15.77 32.27
C VAL A 26 -12.17 -15.88 33.76
N GLN A 27 -13.09 -15.36 34.57
CA GLN A 27 -13.08 -15.49 36.02
C GLN A 27 -14.14 -16.51 36.43
N ASP A 28 -13.71 -17.55 37.16
CA ASP A 28 -14.59 -18.54 37.76
C ASP A 28 -15.31 -17.94 38.97
N LEU A 29 -16.64 -17.96 38.94
CA LEU A 29 -17.46 -17.42 40.02
C LEU A 29 -17.69 -18.40 41.17
N THR A 30 -17.40 -19.68 40.97
CA THR A 30 -17.61 -20.73 41.97
C THR A 30 -16.39 -20.88 42.88
N LEU A 31 -15.20 -20.66 42.31
CA LEU A 31 -13.92 -20.73 43.01
C LEU A 31 -13.35 -19.33 43.23
N ASN A 32 -14.07 -18.48 43.99
CA ASN A 32 -13.67 -17.14 44.47
C ASN A 32 -12.37 -16.60 43.85
N SER A 33 -12.47 -16.12 42.60
CA SER A 33 -11.44 -15.33 41.90
C SER A 33 -10.24 -16.08 41.29
N ARG A 34 -10.42 -17.32 40.82
CA ARG A 34 -9.45 -17.91 39.88
C ARG A 34 -9.70 -17.40 38.45
N TYR A 35 -8.62 -17.01 37.79
CA TYR A 35 -8.58 -16.59 36.40
C TYR A 35 -7.88 -17.63 35.56
N TYR A 36 -8.40 -17.93 34.39
CA TYR A 36 -7.76 -18.82 33.43
C TYR A 36 -8.16 -18.46 32.01
N THR A 37 -7.33 -18.87 31.05
CA THR A 37 -7.66 -18.77 29.64
C THR A 37 -8.38 -20.03 29.20
N VAL A 38 -9.42 -19.88 28.39
CA VAL A 38 -10.21 -21.02 27.88
C VAL A 38 -10.24 -21.01 26.35
N THR A 39 -10.35 -22.19 25.76
CA THR A 39 -10.58 -22.32 24.32
C THR A 39 -12.06 -22.06 24.01
N ASN A 40 -12.36 -21.55 22.80
CA ASN A 40 -13.73 -21.13 22.44
C ASN A 40 -14.77 -22.25 22.56
N ASP A 41 -14.37 -23.51 22.34
CA ASP A 41 -15.21 -24.71 22.47
C ASP A 41 -15.65 -25.01 23.91
N ARG A 42 -14.98 -24.41 24.90
CA ARG A 42 -15.31 -24.55 26.32
C ARG A 42 -16.17 -23.43 26.85
N ILE A 43 -16.45 -22.39 26.06
CA ILE A 43 -17.27 -21.25 26.47
C ILE A 43 -18.71 -21.51 26.04
N GLU A 44 -19.63 -21.42 26.98
CA GLU A 44 -21.05 -21.52 26.71
C GLU A 44 -21.74 -20.23 27.16
N TYR A 45 -22.32 -19.51 26.20
CA TYR A 45 -22.96 -18.23 26.45
C TYR A 45 -24.43 -18.45 26.81
N GLY A 46 -24.84 -17.99 28.01
CA GLY A 46 -26.23 -18.08 28.45
C GLY A 46 -27.19 -17.14 27.70
N LYS A 47 -26.64 -16.16 26.99
CA LYS A 47 -27.33 -15.25 26.07
C LYS A 47 -26.39 -14.97 24.91
N MET A 48 -26.94 -14.71 23.72
CA MET A 48 -26.12 -14.30 22.57
C MET A 48 -25.24 -13.11 22.98
N PRO A 49 -23.90 -13.19 22.82
CA PRO A 49 -23.03 -12.05 23.07
C PRO A 49 -23.49 -10.85 22.26
N PRO A 50 -23.45 -9.62 22.80
CA PRO A 50 -23.69 -8.42 22.01
C PRO A 50 -22.75 -8.44 20.80
N THR A 51 -23.32 -8.34 19.59
CA THR A 51 -22.54 -8.38 18.34
C THR A 51 -21.70 -7.13 18.10
N ASP A 52 -22.01 -6.04 18.80
CA ASP A 52 -21.56 -4.73 18.37
C ASP A 52 -20.39 -4.22 19.20
N LYS A 53 -19.23 -4.31 18.55
CA LYS A 53 -17.92 -3.79 18.95
C LYS A 53 -17.94 -2.26 18.88
N TYR A 54 -17.68 -1.62 20.02
CA TYR A 54 -17.32 -0.20 20.16
C TYR A 54 -18.35 0.80 19.60
N ILE A 55 -19.43 1.03 20.35
CA ILE A 55 -20.28 2.20 20.14
C ILE A 55 -19.57 3.42 20.74
N VAL A 56 -19.32 4.44 19.92
CA VAL A 56 -18.92 5.76 20.40
C VAL A 56 -20.16 6.64 20.38
N SER A 57 -20.73 6.90 21.56
CA SER A 57 -21.88 7.79 21.71
C SER A 57 -21.41 9.20 22.09
N PHE A 58 -21.86 10.20 21.34
CA PHE A 58 -21.66 11.61 21.66
C PHE A 58 -23.00 12.22 22.04
N THR A 59 -23.07 12.88 23.19
CA THR A 59 -24.23 13.67 23.60
C THR A 59 -23.87 15.14 23.51
N TYR A 60 -24.48 15.86 22.58
CA TYR A 60 -24.35 17.31 22.49
C TYR A 60 -25.51 17.98 23.24
N VAL A 61 -25.18 18.95 24.08
CA VAL A 61 -26.17 19.80 24.77
C VAL A 61 -25.90 21.24 24.35
N SER A 62 -26.80 21.82 23.56
CA SER A 62 -26.74 23.25 23.21
C SER A 62 -27.13 24.06 24.44
N LEU A 63 -26.20 24.86 24.96
CA LEU A 63 -26.45 25.69 26.15
C LEU A 63 -27.33 26.92 25.84
N ASN A 64 -27.43 27.34 24.57
CA ASN A 64 -27.98 28.65 24.21
C ASN A 64 -29.07 28.64 23.11
N ASN A 65 -29.65 27.48 22.76
CA ASN A 65 -30.66 27.37 21.68
C ASN A 65 -30.26 28.03 20.34
N THR A 66 -28.97 28.21 20.09
CA THR A 66 -28.48 28.56 18.76
C THR A 66 -28.25 27.27 17.99
N ASP A 67 -28.91 27.12 16.85
CA ASP A 67 -28.71 26.05 15.86
C ASP A 67 -27.30 26.17 15.28
N GLY A 68 -26.32 25.72 16.06
CA GLY A 68 -24.92 25.64 15.64
C GLY A 68 -24.70 24.35 14.85
N GLN A 69 -24.02 24.46 13.71
CA GLN A 69 -23.43 23.30 13.06
C GLN A 69 -22.28 22.78 13.92
N PHE A 70 -22.28 21.47 14.22
CA PHE A 70 -21.18 20.82 14.92
C PHE A 70 -20.44 19.90 13.94
N TYR A 71 -19.12 19.83 14.07
CA TYR A 71 -18.25 18.99 13.25
C TYR A 71 -17.56 17.98 14.17
N ILE A 72 -17.68 16.69 13.86
CA ILE A 72 -16.93 15.62 14.54
C ILE A 72 -15.87 15.08 13.59
N SER A 73 -14.61 15.18 14.00
CA SER A 73 -13.47 14.60 13.28
C SER A 73 -12.93 13.40 14.03
N TYR A 74 -12.70 12.29 13.32
CA TYR A 74 -12.16 11.06 13.90
C TYR A 74 -11.37 10.28 12.87
N LEU A 75 -10.42 9.46 13.34
CA LEU A 75 -9.58 8.65 12.47
C LEU A 75 -10.21 7.27 12.23
N ARG A 76 -10.31 6.89 10.97
CA ARG A 76 -10.73 5.56 10.52
C ARG A 76 -9.53 4.82 9.93
N SER A 77 -9.22 3.63 10.42
CA SER A 77 -8.12 2.80 9.88
C SER A 77 -8.55 1.92 8.71
N ASN A 78 -9.85 1.82 8.42
CA ASN A 78 -10.38 0.98 7.34
C ASN A 78 -10.24 1.63 5.96
N LEU A 79 -10.02 2.94 5.89
CA LEU A 79 -9.76 3.66 4.63
C LEU A 79 -8.26 3.88 4.48
N ASN A 80 -7.71 3.44 3.36
CA ASN A 80 -6.33 3.71 2.96
C ASN A 80 -6.31 4.02 1.47
N TRP A 81 -5.30 4.74 1.02
CA TRP A 81 -5.11 5.00 -0.39
C TRP A 81 -3.64 4.87 -0.78
N LYS A 82 -3.39 4.64 -2.07
CA LYS A 82 -2.04 4.63 -2.63
C LYS A 82 -2.04 5.13 -4.06
N THR A 83 -0.91 5.64 -4.50
CA THR A 83 -0.73 6.03 -5.90
C THR A 83 -0.40 4.82 -6.76
N ARG A 84 -1.00 4.74 -7.94
CA ARG A 84 -0.66 3.80 -9.00
C ARG A 84 -0.36 4.56 -10.28
N TYR A 85 0.62 4.11 -11.03
CA TYR A 85 1.02 4.73 -12.29
C TYR A 85 0.95 3.73 -13.45
N ASN A 86 0.50 4.22 -14.60
CA ASN A 86 0.67 3.57 -15.89
C ASN A 86 1.64 4.41 -16.73
N LEU A 87 2.85 3.90 -16.93
CA LEU A 87 3.85 4.51 -17.81
C LEU A 87 3.80 3.81 -19.17
N MET A 88 3.46 4.56 -20.22
CA MET A 88 3.37 4.07 -21.59
C MET A 88 4.45 4.74 -22.44
N LEU A 89 5.30 3.91 -23.04
CA LEU A 89 6.35 4.31 -23.95
C LEU A 89 5.96 3.87 -25.37
N TYR A 90 5.67 4.84 -26.24
CA TYR A 90 5.37 4.58 -27.64
C TYR A 90 6.60 4.87 -28.48
N ASN A 91 6.97 3.91 -29.32
CA ASN A 91 8.04 4.06 -30.28
C ASN A 91 7.42 4.42 -31.63
N ASP A 92 7.48 5.70 -32.02
CA ASP A 92 6.93 6.20 -33.28
C ASP A 92 8.01 6.32 -34.38
N GLY A 93 8.87 5.30 -34.46
CA GLY A 93 10.02 5.30 -35.39
C GLY A 93 11.05 6.41 -35.08
N GLU A 94 11.61 7.03 -36.12
CA GLU A 94 12.69 8.04 -36.04
C GLU A 94 12.29 9.36 -35.35
N LYS A 95 11.00 9.56 -35.02
CA LYS A 95 10.47 10.85 -34.54
C LYS A 95 9.93 10.74 -33.12
N GLN A 96 10.85 10.77 -32.15
CA GLN A 96 10.62 10.98 -30.71
C GLN A 96 9.77 9.91 -30.00
N GLN A 97 10.29 9.42 -28.88
CA GLN A 97 9.57 8.52 -28.00
C GLN A 97 8.42 9.27 -27.32
N LYS A 98 7.18 9.02 -27.74
CA LYS A 98 6.01 9.57 -27.06
C LYS A 98 5.85 8.84 -25.72
N THR A 99 5.97 9.60 -24.64
CA THR A 99 5.84 9.07 -23.27
C THR A 99 4.56 9.61 -22.65
N VAL A 100 3.77 8.72 -22.06
CA VAL A 100 2.53 9.08 -21.35
C VAL A 100 2.56 8.44 -19.97
N LEU A 101 2.52 9.26 -18.92
CA LEU A 101 2.38 8.80 -17.54
C LEU A 101 0.99 9.19 -17.02
N ILE A 102 0.20 8.21 -16.61
CA ILE A 102 -1.11 8.44 -15.98
C ILE A 102 -1.04 7.98 -14.52
N GLY A 103 -1.31 8.90 -13.59
CA GLY A 103 -1.46 8.60 -12.17
C GLY A 103 -2.90 8.28 -11.79
N TYR A 104 -3.07 7.39 -10.82
CA TYR A 104 -4.35 7.03 -10.23
C TYR A 104 -4.26 6.97 -8.71
N ALA A 105 -5.30 7.42 -8.03
CA ALA A 105 -5.50 7.23 -6.60
C ALA A 105 -6.32 5.95 -6.43
N ASP A 106 -5.72 4.94 -5.82
CA ASP A 106 -6.38 3.68 -5.49
C ASP A 106 -6.78 3.72 -4.02
N ILE A 107 -8.05 4.04 -3.77
CA ILE A 107 -8.63 4.19 -2.44
C ILE A 107 -9.33 2.88 -2.05
N ARG A 108 -8.93 2.28 -0.94
CA ARG A 108 -9.43 0.99 -0.47
C ARG A 108 -10.24 1.14 0.80
N ASN A 109 -11.44 0.58 0.80
CA ASN A 109 -12.26 0.42 1.99
C ASN A 109 -12.18 -1.02 2.50
N ASN A 110 -11.44 -1.25 3.58
CA ASN A 110 -11.35 -2.53 4.28
C ASN A 110 -12.50 -2.73 5.30
N GLY A 111 -13.42 -1.78 5.40
CA GLY A 111 -14.57 -1.83 6.29
C GLY A 111 -15.64 -2.80 5.79
N VAL A 112 -16.57 -3.13 6.68
CA VAL A 112 -17.77 -3.91 6.36
C VAL A 112 -18.90 -3.05 5.81
N ASP A 113 -18.86 -1.74 6.07
CA ASP A 113 -19.85 -0.78 5.61
C ASP A 113 -19.32 0.02 4.42
N SER A 114 -20.23 0.47 3.56
CA SER A 114 -19.92 1.48 2.54
C SER A 114 -19.67 2.84 3.20
N VAL A 115 -18.91 3.70 2.51
CA VAL A 115 -18.63 5.07 2.97
C VAL A 115 -19.06 6.04 1.88
N VAL A 116 -19.96 6.96 2.24
CA VAL A 116 -20.35 8.11 1.41
C VAL A 116 -19.46 9.28 1.79
N ILE A 117 -18.82 9.89 0.80
CA ILE A 117 -17.87 10.97 0.96
C ILE A 117 -18.39 12.16 0.15
N GLU A 118 -18.58 13.31 0.80
CA GLU A 118 -19.01 14.54 0.13
C GLU A 118 -17.84 15.23 -0.58
N SER A 119 -16.70 15.31 0.11
CA SER A 119 -15.41 15.78 -0.41
C SER A 119 -14.28 15.05 0.32
N ALA A 120 -13.10 15.00 -0.29
CA ALA A 120 -11.92 14.42 0.35
C ALA A 120 -10.63 15.12 -0.05
N GLU A 121 -9.68 15.10 0.88
CA GLU A 121 -8.28 15.49 0.65
C GLU A 121 -7.41 14.25 0.84
N LEU A 122 -6.60 13.91 -0.16
CA LEU A 122 -5.62 12.83 -0.06
C LEU A 122 -4.24 13.43 0.22
N PHE A 123 -3.58 12.97 1.27
CA PHE A 123 -2.25 13.45 1.68
C PHE A 123 -1.16 12.46 1.31
N GLY A 124 -0.17 12.90 0.52
CA GLY A 124 1.02 12.14 0.13
C GLY A 124 2.32 12.81 0.63
N GLY A 125 3.46 12.14 0.42
CA GLY A 125 4.76 12.60 0.89
C GLY A 125 5.08 12.14 2.32
N ASP A 126 5.87 12.93 3.05
CA ASP A 126 6.38 12.61 4.40
C ASP A 126 5.33 12.82 5.50
N VAL A 127 4.25 12.06 5.44
CA VAL A 127 3.14 12.15 6.41
C VAL A 127 3.29 11.08 7.49
N ASN A 128 3.63 11.50 8.72
CA ASN A 128 3.70 10.62 9.89
C ASN A 128 2.55 10.88 10.86
N ILE A 129 1.41 10.21 10.64
CA ILE A 129 0.28 10.26 11.58
C ILE A 129 0.55 9.23 12.69
N ARG A 130 1.14 9.70 13.80
CA ARG A 130 1.29 8.87 15.00
C ARG A 130 -0.05 8.74 15.70
N LEU A 131 -0.72 7.60 15.52
CA LEU A 131 -1.75 7.19 16.47
C LEU A 131 -1.06 6.81 17.79
N ASN A 132 -1.26 7.61 18.83
CA ASN A 132 -1.03 7.16 20.21
C ASN A 132 -2.08 6.10 20.55
N SER A 133 -1.95 4.90 19.97
CA SER A 133 -2.77 3.75 20.32
C SER A 133 -1.85 2.69 20.93
N PRO A 134 -2.19 2.12 22.10
CA PRO A 134 -1.50 0.96 22.65
C PRO A 134 -1.95 -0.27 21.87
N GLN A 135 -1.58 -0.37 20.59
CA GLN A 135 -1.77 -1.57 19.80
C GLN A 135 -0.47 -1.99 19.13
N GLN A 136 -0.05 -3.17 19.56
CA GLN A 136 1.13 -3.88 19.13
C GLN A 136 1.24 -3.92 17.61
N GLN A 137 2.44 -3.60 17.13
CA GLN A 137 2.92 -3.91 15.81
C GLN A 137 2.79 -5.41 15.56
N TYR A 138 1.78 -5.81 14.78
CA TYR A 138 1.86 -7.04 13.99
C TYR A 138 2.02 -6.61 12.55
N SER A 139 3.27 -6.39 12.15
CA SER A 139 3.69 -6.40 10.76
C SER A 139 3.43 -7.82 10.21
N THR A 140 2.28 -8.02 9.59
CA THR A 140 2.13 -9.10 8.62
C THR A 140 2.46 -8.52 7.25
N GLU A 141 3.76 -8.48 6.97
CA GLU A 141 4.29 -8.40 5.61
C GLU A 141 3.89 -9.68 4.87
N TYR A 142 2.66 -9.72 4.36
CA TYR A 142 2.28 -10.67 3.32
C TYR A 142 1.23 -10.00 2.43
N ASN A 143 1.71 -9.21 1.47
CA ASN A 143 0.91 -8.79 0.33
C ASN A 143 1.73 -8.99 -0.95
N ARG A 144 2.06 -10.26 -1.22
CA ARG A 144 2.22 -10.72 -2.60
C ARG A 144 0.81 -10.89 -3.16
N ASN A 145 0.30 -9.91 -3.89
CA ASN A 145 -0.81 -10.15 -4.80
C ASN A 145 -0.22 -10.30 -6.21
N PRO A 146 -0.43 -11.44 -6.89
CA PRO A 146 0.00 -11.60 -8.27
C PRO A 146 -0.79 -10.66 -9.18
N ALA A 147 -0.16 -10.24 -10.27
CA ALA A 147 -0.75 -9.43 -11.32
C ALA A 147 -2.08 -10.03 -11.80
N ALA A 148 -3.20 -9.48 -11.32
CA ALA A 148 -4.50 -9.67 -11.94
C ALA A 148 -4.52 -8.81 -13.20
N SER A 149 -4.53 -9.48 -14.36
CA SER A 149 -4.70 -8.86 -15.66
C SER A 149 -6.05 -8.17 -15.70
N LEU A 150 -6.05 -6.84 -15.56
CA LEU A 150 -7.25 -6.02 -15.73
C LEU A 150 -7.45 -5.74 -17.22
N THR A 151 -8.43 -6.40 -17.82
CA THR A 151 -9.01 -5.97 -19.09
C THR A 151 -9.87 -4.76 -18.80
N VAL A 152 -9.35 -3.56 -19.12
CA VAL A 152 -10.13 -2.32 -19.07
C VAL A 152 -11.06 -2.34 -20.27
N ASN A 153 -12.33 -2.71 -20.07
CA ASN A 153 -13.38 -2.33 -21.00
C ASN A 153 -13.59 -0.83 -20.87
N LEU A 154 -13.06 -0.06 -21.82
CA LEU A 154 -13.44 1.34 -22.04
C LEU A 154 -14.87 1.38 -22.59
N ALA A 155 -15.84 1.10 -21.72
CA ALA A 155 -17.21 1.56 -21.94
C ALA A 155 -17.20 3.06 -21.67
N ALA A 156 -17.66 3.85 -22.64
CA ALA A 156 -17.76 5.30 -22.57
C ALA A 156 -18.55 5.71 -21.30
N ALA A 157 -17.82 6.11 -20.25
CA ALA A 157 -18.41 6.59 -19.03
C ALA A 157 -18.78 8.07 -19.19
N SER A 158 -20.05 8.35 -18.92
CA SER A 158 -20.66 9.66 -18.82
C SER A 158 -19.84 10.67 -18.02
N THR A 159 -20.01 11.94 -18.37
CA THR A 159 -19.29 13.17 -18.00
C THR A 159 -19.25 13.60 -16.51
N PHE A 160 -19.42 12.69 -15.54
CA PHE A 160 -19.58 13.04 -14.11
C PHE A 160 -18.71 12.22 -13.13
N ALA A 161 -17.55 11.69 -13.53
CA ALA A 161 -16.62 11.09 -12.57
C ALA A 161 -15.94 12.16 -11.67
N PRO A 162 -15.67 11.87 -10.39
CA PRO A 162 -14.74 12.65 -9.58
C PRO A 162 -13.34 12.60 -10.20
N SER A 163 -12.62 13.71 -10.11
CA SER A 163 -11.24 13.83 -10.58
C SER A 163 -10.46 14.68 -9.59
N ILE A 164 -9.17 14.41 -9.45
CA ILE A 164 -8.31 15.17 -8.55
C ILE A 164 -7.85 16.47 -9.23
N SER A 165 -8.12 17.62 -8.61
CA SER A 165 -8.03 18.94 -9.24
C SER A 165 -6.69 19.68 -9.03
N SER A 166 -5.99 19.47 -7.91
CA SER A 166 -4.69 20.11 -7.64
C SER A 166 -3.86 19.33 -6.62
N ALA A 167 -2.53 19.54 -6.65
CA ALA A 167 -1.61 19.15 -5.59
C ALA A 167 -1.01 20.42 -4.98
N GLU A 168 -1.37 20.74 -3.74
CA GLU A 168 -0.67 21.79 -2.98
C GLU A 168 0.47 21.15 -2.19
N GLU A 169 1.64 21.78 -2.20
CA GLU A 169 2.78 21.34 -1.39
C GLU A 169 2.88 22.20 -0.13
N LEU A 170 2.92 21.54 1.03
CA LEU A 170 3.20 22.15 2.32
C LEU A 170 4.30 21.36 3.03
N ALA A 171 5.54 21.86 2.98
CA ALA A 171 6.69 21.30 3.69
C ALA A 171 6.90 19.78 3.46
N GLY A 172 6.83 19.33 2.21
CA GLY A 172 7.00 17.91 1.83
C GLY A 172 5.73 17.06 1.96
N VAL A 173 4.60 17.67 2.32
CA VAL A 173 3.27 17.05 2.25
C VAL A 173 2.55 17.55 1.00
N TYR A 174 1.98 16.63 0.23
CA TYR A 174 1.22 16.94 -0.99
C TYR A 174 -0.26 16.66 -0.76
N VAL A 175 -1.12 17.65 -1.03
CA VAL A 175 -2.57 17.58 -0.78
C VAL A 175 -3.32 17.51 -2.10
N PHE A 176 -4.09 16.44 -2.30
CA PHE A 176 -4.86 16.16 -3.51
C PHE A 176 -6.37 16.26 -3.24
N ASN A 177 -7.04 17.23 -3.86
CA ASN A 177 -8.47 17.50 -3.59
C ASN A 177 -9.41 16.67 -4.48
N ILE A 178 -10.48 16.16 -3.88
CA ILE A 178 -11.62 15.51 -4.54
C ILE A 178 -12.88 16.30 -4.19
N ASP A 179 -13.28 17.17 -5.11
CA ASP A 179 -14.35 18.16 -4.90
C ASP A 179 -15.75 17.65 -5.27
N LYS A 180 -15.86 16.37 -5.65
CA LYS A 180 -17.14 15.75 -6.03
C LYS A 180 -17.47 14.59 -5.10
N PRO A 181 -18.75 14.42 -4.73
CA PRO A 181 -19.16 13.33 -3.87
C PRO A 181 -18.97 11.98 -4.55
N PHE A 182 -18.63 10.96 -3.75
CA PHE A 182 -18.47 9.58 -4.21
C PHE A 182 -18.76 8.58 -3.08
N THR A 183 -19.02 7.33 -3.46
CA THR A 183 -19.27 6.23 -2.52
C THR A 183 -18.25 5.13 -2.74
N ILE A 184 -17.69 4.62 -1.64
CA ILE A 184 -16.77 3.47 -1.64
C ILE A 184 -17.46 2.29 -0.98
N GLU A 185 -17.78 1.26 -1.77
CA GLU A 185 -18.43 0.05 -1.29
C GLU A 185 -17.54 -0.74 -0.32
N SER A 186 -18.17 -1.54 0.54
CA SER A 186 -17.45 -2.38 1.50
C SER A 186 -16.49 -3.35 0.81
N LYS A 187 -15.27 -3.50 1.34
CA LYS A 187 -14.22 -4.40 0.80
C LYS A 187 -13.86 -4.16 -0.67
N THR A 188 -14.06 -2.94 -1.18
CA THR A 188 -13.74 -2.59 -2.57
C THR A 188 -12.57 -1.61 -2.68
N ASN A 189 -12.05 -1.49 -3.90
CA ASN A 189 -11.11 -0.46 -4.31
C ASN A 189 -11.83 0.51 -5.25
N TYR A 190 -11.67 1.79 -5.00
CA TYR A 190 -12.18 2.89 -5.81
C TYR A 190 -10.99 3.61 -6.46
N VAL A 191 -10.94 3.59 -7.79
CA VAL A 191 -9.81 4.12 -8.55
C VAL A 191 -10.21 5.45 -9.18
N LEU A 192 -9.49 6.51 -8.81
CA LEU A 192 -9.70 7.85 -9.34
C LEU A 192 -8.53 8.29 -10.22
N PRO A 193 -8.79 8.83 -11.42
CA PRO A 193 -7.75 9.50 -12.19
C PRO A 193 -7.15 10.67 -11.39
N MET A 194 -5.82 10.74 -11.38
CA MET A 194 -5.06 11.85 -10.80
C MET A 194 -4.43 12.72 -11.89
N LEU A 195 -3.40 13.48 -11.51
CA LEU A 195 -2.58 14.28 -12.40
C LEU A 195 -1.94 13.42 -13.50
N GLN A 196 -1.83 14.02 -14.69
CA GLN A 196 -1.11 13.48 -15.84
C GLN A 196 0.20 14.27 -16.04
N PRO A 197 1.26 13.93 -15.28
CA PRO A 197 2.54 14.63 -15.36
C PRO A 197 3.16 14.55 -16.76
N ILE A 198 3.88 15.61 -17.13
CA ILE A 198 4.77 15.59 -18.29
C ILE A 198 6.08 14.94 -17.84
N VAL A 199 6.48 13.89 -18.55
CA VAL A 199 7.67 13.11 -18.20
C VAL A 199 8.59 12.93 -19.38
N GLN A 200 9.87 12.90 -19.08
CA GLN A 200 10.94 12.49 -19.97
C GLN A 200 11.46 11.15 -19.48
N VAL A 201 11.54 10.17 -20.38
CA VAL A 201 12.03 8.83 -20.06
C VAL A 201 13.12 8.46 -21.04
N GLU A 202 14.27 8.08 -20.52
CA GLU A 202 15.40 7.54 -21.28
C GLU A 202 15.54 6.06 -20.94
N ARG A 203 15.44 5.18 -21.94
CA ARG A 203 15.74 3.74 -21.78
C ARG A 203 17.24 3.51 -21.97
N TYR A 204 17.85 2.75 -21.08
CA TYR A 204 19.24 2.30 -21.21
C TYR A 204 19.43 0.88 -20.70
N ALA A 205 20.49 0.22 -21.18
CA ALA A 205 20.91 -1.08 -20.70
C ALA A 205 21.91 -0.88 -19.55
N SER A 206 21.70 -1.52 -18.41
CA SER A 206 22.65 -1.46 -17.29
C SER A 206 23.22 -2.84 -16.95
N ILE A 207 24.50 -2.88 -16.60
CA ILE A 207 25.19 -4.08 -16.16
C ILE A 207 25.82 -3.73 -14.81
N SER A 208 25.36 -4.41 -13.76
CA SER A 208 25.96 -4.31 -12.43
C SER A 208 26.41 -5.71 -12.01
N LYS A 209 27.70 -5.85 -11.74
CA LYS A 209 28.29 -7.11 -11.28
C LYS A 209 29.56 -6.85 -10.47
N ALA A 210 29.88 -7.78 -9.58
CA ALA A 210 31.17 -7.80 -8.92
C ALA A 210 32.28 -8.09 -9.94
N PHE A 211 33.42 -7.44 -9.78
CA PHE A 211 34.60 -7.73 -10.59
C PHE A 211 35.17 -9.10 -10.19
N ASP A 212 35.35 -9.99 -11.17
CA ASP A 212 35.93 -11.32 -10.98
C ASP A 212 37.09 -11.53 -11.96
N LYS A 213 38.31 -11.59 -11.40
CA LYS A 213 39.57 -11.77 -12.14
C LYS A 213 39.77 -13.18 -12.69
N PHE A 214 39.02 -14.17 -12.20
CA PHE A 214 39.20 -15.57 -12.58
C PHE A 214 38.30 -15.99 -13.76
N ASN A 215 37.30 -15.18 -14.10
CA ASN A 215 36.35 -15.49 -15.15
C ASN A 215 36.65 -14.69 -16.42
N THR A 216 37.61 -15.18 -17.21
CA THR A 216 38.16 -14.47 -18.37
C THR A 216 37.18 -14.28 -19.53
N ARG A 217 36.03 -14.97 -19.52
CA ARG A 217 34.98 -14.87 -20.54
C ARG A 217 33.59 -15.05 -19.92
N THR A 218 33.00 -13.96 -19.45
CA THR A 218 31.61 -13.98 -18.98
C THR A 218 30.65 -13.51 -20.07
N ARG A 219 29.51 -14.19 -20.18
CA ARG A 219 28.36 -13.79 -20.99
C ARG A 219 27.18 -13.60 -20.06
N GLY A 220 26.46 -12.51 -20.22
CA GLY A 220 25.26 -12.23 -19.42
C GLY A 220 24.24 -11.41 -20.20
N LYS A 221 23.07 -11.24 -19.61
CA LYS A 221 22.05 -10.31 -20.11
C LYS A 221 22.17 -8.99 -19.36
N ALA A 222 21.96 -7.89 -20.04
CA ALA A 222 21.86 -6.58 -19.39
C ALA A 222 20.53 -6.46 -18.65
N GLN A 223 20.45 -5.54 -17.70
CA GLN A 223 19.19 -5.10 -17.11
C GLN A 223 18.55 -4.05 -18.02
N ARG A 224 17.23 -4.10 -18.13
CA ARG A 224 16.38 -3.10 -18.77
C ARG A 224 16.11 -2.01 -17.74
N SER A 225 16.67 -0.84 -17.97
CA SER A 225 16.66 0.28 -17.03
C SER A 225 16.16 1.56 -17.70
N TYR A 226 15.61 2.44 -16.89
CA TYR A 226 15.01 3.70 -17.32
C TYR A 226 15.41 4.81 -16.37
N ARG A 227 15.65 5.98 -16.96
CA ARG A 227 15.83 7.23 -16.24
C ARG A 227 14.61 8.10 -16.51
N LEU A 228 13.89 8.45 -15.46
CA LEU A 228 12.68 9.24 -15.48
C LEU A 228 12.97 10.64 -14.93
N ARG A 229 12.42 11.66 -15.58
CA ARG A 229 12.30 13.02 -15.03
C ARG A 229 10.87 13.50 -15.22
N SER A 230 10.26 14.05 -14.17
CA SER A 230 8.91 14.64 -14.25
C SER A 230 8.96 16.14 -14.06
N ASN A 231 8.02 16.86 -14.69
CA ASN A 231 7.84 18.30 -14.47
C ASN A 231 7.25 18.65 -13.09
N GLN A 232 6.74 17.66 -12.36
CA GLN A 232 6.06 17.84 -11.08
C GLN A 232 6.38 16.69 -10.12
N PHE A 233 5.98 16.84 -8.86
CA PHE A 233 6.15 15.79 -7.85
C PHE A 233 5.37 14.51 -8.23
N LEU A 234 6.00 13.35 -8.02
CA LEU A 234 5.37 12.05 -8.12
C LEU A 234 5.38 11.38 -6.74
N ALA A 235 4.19 11.17 -6.18
CA ALA A 235 4.03 10.44 -4.93
C ALA A 235 4.46 8.98 -5.08
N LYS A 236 5.00 8.40 -4.00
CA LYS A 236 5.33 6.98 -3.91
C LYS A 236 4.19 6.10 -4.39
N GLY A 237 4.49 5.14 -5.25
CA GLY A 237 3.46 4.31 -5.87
C GLY A 237 3.99 3.13 -6.69
N SER A 238 3.08 2.20 -7.01
CA SER A 238 3.38 1.09 -7.93
C SER A 238 3.22 1.54 -9.37
N VAL A 239 4.12 1.11 -10.25
CA VAL A 239 4.14 1.48 -11.67
C VAL A 239 4.05 0.26 -12.54
N ILE A 240 3.13 0.30 -13.49
CA ILE A 240 3.05 -0.64 -14.60
C ILE A 240 3.68 0.02 -15.82
N LEU A 241 4.65 -0.65 -16.43
CA LEU A 241 5.36 -0.16 -17.61
C LEU A 241 4.88 -0.89 -18.87
N ARG A 242 4.55 -0.11 -19.90
CA ARG A 242 4.20 -0.61 -21.23
C ARG A 242 5.09 -0.03 -22.32
N GLU A 243 5.57 -0.87 -23.22
CA GLU A 243 6.28 -0.46 -24.44
C GLU A 243 5.45 -0.88 -25.66
N SER A 244 5.09 0.07 -26.52
CA SER A 244 4.24 -0.17 -27.69
C SER A 244 2.98 -0.98 -27.33
N ASP A 245 2.30 -0.56 -26.27
CA ASP A 245 1.11 -1.19 -25.65
C ASP A 245 1.30 -2.59 -25.02
N ARG A 246 2.53 -3.13 -25.02
CA ARG A 246 2.83 -4.41 -24.38
C ARG A 246 3.30 -4.19 -22.95
N LEU A 247 2.75 -4.94 -22.00
CA LEU A 247 3.25 -4.99 -20.63
C LEU A 247 4.67 -5.54 -20.62
N VAL A 248 5.63 -4.74 -20.15
CA VAL A 248 7.05 -5.13 -20.09
C VAL A 248 7.54 -5.38 -18.67
N GLY A 249 6.88 -4.80 -17.67
CA GLY A 249 7.24 -5.03 -16.27
C GLY A 249 6.50 -4.12 -15.31
N GLU A 250 6.83 -4.30 -14.04
CA GLU A 250 6.34 -3.50 -12.94
C GLU A 250 7.51 -3.01 -12.08
N SER A 251 7.30 -1.88 -11.40
CA SER A 251 8.26 -1.32 -10.45
C SER A 251 7.52 -0.62 -9.32
N THR A 252 8.24 -0.25 -8.27
CA THR A 252 7.73 0.60 -7.19
C THR A 252 8.60 1.84 -7.13
N TRP A 253 7.98 3.01 -7.25
CA TRP A 253 8.68 4.29 -7.16
C TRP A 253 8.59 4.85 -5.75
N PRO A 254 9.68 5.46 -5.23
CA PRO A 254 9.62 6.31 -4.06
C PRO A 254 8.91 7.63 -4.40
N ASP A 255 8.86 8.55 -3.45
CA ASP A 255 8.54 9.94 -3.74
C ASP A 255 9.66 10.54 -4.62
N ILE A 256 9.27 11.18 -5.73
CA ILE A 256 10.18 11.78 -6.71
C ILE A 256 9.87 13.27 -6.82
N ALA A 257 10.83 14.12 -6.46
CA ALA A 257 10.67 15.56 -6.55
C ALA A 257 10.56 16.03 -8.01
N ALA A 258 9.95 17.20 -8.20
CA ALA A 258 9.83 17.81 -9.51
C ALA A 258 11.22 18.07 -10.10
N ASN A 259 11.40 17.71 -11.37
CA ASN A 259 12.65 17.81 -12.14
C ASN A 259 13.81 16.93 -11.67
N ASP A 260 13.64 16.13 -10.63
CA ASP A 260 14.66 15.16 -10.23
C ASP A 260 14.71 13.97 -11.20
N SER A 261 15.91 13.42 -11.32
CA SER A 261 16.16 12.24 -12.14
C SER A 261 16.08 10.99 -11.27
N TYR A 262 15.15 10.09 -11.60
CA TYR A 262 14.99 8.81 -10.90
C TYR A 262 15.30 7.64 -11.84
N GLU A 263 16.17 6.75 -11.40
CA GLU A 263 16.55 5.55 -12.16
C GLU A 263 15.88 4.31 -11.59
N PHE A 264 15.30 3.49 -12.46
CA PHE A 264 14.70 2.21 -12.07
C PHE A 264 14.93 1.13 -13.13
N SER A 265 14.89 -0.12 -12.70
CA SER A 265 14.97 -1.29 -13.58
C SER A 265 13.71 -2.14 -13.44
N ILE A 266 13.35 -2.82 -14.53
CA ILE A 266 12.25 -3.81 -14.57
C ILE A 266 12.76 -5.25 -14.73
N GLY A 267 14.06 -5.46 -14.50
CA GLY A 267 14.70 -6.75 -14.61
C GLY A 267 15.48 -6.91 -15.91
N THR A 268 15.65 -8.16 -16.36
CA THR A 268 16.59 -8.51 -17.43
C THR A 268 16.06 -8.15 -18.81
N ASP A 269 16.90 -7.53 -19.65
CA ASP A 269 16.58 -7.25 -21.05
C ASP A 269 16.81 -8.50 -21.92
N PRO A 270 15.77 -9.09 -22.54
CA PRO A 270 15.95 -10.22 -23.43
C PRO A 270 16.73 -9.89 -24.70
N ASP A 271 16.74 -8.62 -25.11
CA ASP A 271 17.27 -8.18 -26.41
C ASP A 271 18.76 -7.84 -26.35
N ILE A 272 19.33 -7.68 -25.14
CA ILE A 272 20.70 -7.19 -24.94
C ILE A 272 21.51 -8.23 -24.18
N VAL A 273 22.52 -8.75 -24.88
CA VAL A 273 23.48 -9.72 -24.35
C VAL A 273 24.87 -9.10 -24.39
N TYR A 274 25.56 -9.09 -23.25
CA TYR A 274 26.94 -8.61 -23.18
C TYR A 274 27.92 -9.77 -23.15
N LYS A 275 29.12 -9.49 -23.65
CA LYS A 275 30.28 -10.37 -23.57
C LYS A 275 31.43 -9.57 -22.99
N GLU A 276 32.01 -10.06 -21.92
CA GLU A 276 33.15 -9.44 -21.27
C GLU A 276 34.41 -10.29 -21.53
N ASN A 277 35.52 -9.60 -21.84
CA ASN A 277 36.85 -10.18 -21.87
C ASN A 277 37.73 -9.40 -20.88
N VAL A 278 38.20 -10.05 -19.83
CA VAL A 278 39.09 -9.44 -18.83
C VAL A 278 40.52 -9.88 -19.12
N THR A 279 41.42 -8.92 -19.32
CA THR A 279 42.86 -9.15 -19.52
C THR A 279 43.63 -8.45 -18.43
N LEU A 280 44.47 -9.19 -17.69
CA LEU A 280 45.38 -8.62 -16.71
C LEU A 280 46.58 -8.00 -17.45
N LEU A 281 46.77 -6.69 -17.35
CA LEU A 281 47.84 -5.97 -18.05
C LEU A 281 49.18 -5.97 -17.29
N SER A 282 49.15 -5.90 -15.96
CA SER A 282 50.34 -6.02 -15.12
C SER A 282 49.96 -6.46 -13.71
N THR A 283 50.92 -7.03 -12.99
CA THR A 283 50.85 -7.21 -11.53
C THR A 283 52.09 -6.56 -10.97
N ASP A 284 51.94 -5.42 -10.28
CA ASP A 284 53.06 -4.84 -9.56
C ASP A 284 53.41 -5.78 -8.41
N LYS A 285 54.50 -6.50 -8.58
CA LYS A 285 55.04 -7.42 -7.58
C LYS A 285 55.75 -6.57 -6.51
N ALA A 286 54.98 -5.97 -5.61
CA ALA A 286 55.54 -5.28 -4.45
C ALA A 286 55.66 -6.26 -3.26
N MET A 287 56.92 -6.41 -2.83
CA MET A 287 57.43 -7.04 -1.60
C MET A 287 57.52 -8.58 -1.57
N GLU A 288 58.66 -9.07 -2.04
CA GLU A 288 59.36 -10.16 -1.37
C GLU A 288 60.68 -9.61 -0.77
N GLN A 289 60.79 -9.80 0.55
CA GLN A 289 62.00 -9.95 1.37
C GLN A 289 62.78 -8.69 1.79
N ARG A 290 62.55 -8.25 3.03
CA ARG A 290 63.38 -8.61 4.19
C ARG A 290 62.69 -8.28 5.51
#